data_AF-A0A952SZP2-F1
#
_entry.id   AF-A0A952SZP2-F1
#
_cell.length_a   1.000
_cell.length_b   1.000
_cell.length_c   1.000
_cell.angle_alpha   90.00
_cell.angle_beta   90.00
_cell.angle_gamma   90.00
#
_symmetry.space_group_name_H-M   'P 1'
#
loop_
_entity.id
_entity.type
_entity.pdbx_description
1 polymer ?
#
loop_
_entity_poly.entity_id
_entity_poly.type
_entity_poly.pdbx_seq_one_letter_code
_entity_poly.pdbx_strand_id
1 'polypeptide(L)'
;MAKGMPRQTALAKTAVRFVGQSRVQIGGRNYNPDCSGFVRGVYASQRVDLYSGLGELDGGNGVGRIYTHVVEHGRIHYGPTVHPGDLVFFHNTWDFNGDGLPNDPLTHIGVVEKVEPDGTVLFVSSLSRGIERYRMNLRYPDIHKTADGRVFNDFLRRKRFGDGMGTSYLAGQLFAAFGTLSR
;
A
#
# COMPACT_ATOMS: atom_id res chain seq x y z
N MET A 1 -4.89 -10.91 18.60
CA MET A 1 -5.02 -9.86 17.56
C MET A 1 -5.10 -8.52 18.27
N ALA A 2 -4.11 -7.63 18.10
CA ALA A 2 -4.20 -6.30 18.67
C ALA A 2 -5.33 -5.52 17.97
N LYS A 3 -6.35 -5.10 18.71
CA LYS A 3 -7.47 -4.33 18.18
C LYS A 3 -6.94 -2.94 17.81
N GLY A 4 -6.98 -2.58 16.52
CA GLY A 4 -6.58 -1.24 16.07
C GLY A 4 -7.37 -0.15 16.80
N MET A 5 -6.77 1.02 17.00
CA MET A 5 -7.47 2.15 17.64
C MET A 5 -8.72 2.55 16.83
N PRO A 6 -9.73 3.21 17.43
CA PRO A 6 -10.97 3.58 16.73
C PRO A 6 -10.73 4.35 15.41
N ARG A 7 -9.76 5.26 15.39
CA ARG A 7 -9.36 6.04 14.19
C ARG A 7 -8.77 5.16 13.08
N GLN A 8 -7.89 4.24 13.45
CA GLN A 8 -7.26 3.24 12.57
C GLN A 8 -8.33 2.34 11.92
N THR A 9 -9.27 1.85 12.73
CA THR A 9 -10.40 1.06 12.23
C THR A 9 -11.29 1.88 11.28
N ALA A 10 -11.46 3.18 11.53
CA ALA A 10 -12.22 4.06 10.64
C ALA A 10 -11.52 4.25 9.28
N LEU A 11 -10.19 4.40 9.25
CA LEU A 11 -9.40 4.47 8.02
C LEU A 11 -9.57 3.20 7.17
N ALA A 12 -9.44 2.03 7.78
CA ALA A 12 -9.68 0.75 7.09
C ALA A 12 -11.09 0.65 6.50
N LYS A 13 -12.11 1.05 7.28
CA LYS A 13 -13.50 1.08 6.79
C LYS A 13 -13.67 2.05 5.62
N THR A 14 -13.07 3.23 5.68
CA THR A 14 -13.08 4.19 4.56
C THR A 14 -12.42 3.61 3.32
N ALA A 15 -11.23 3.00 3.46
CA ALA A 15 -10.53 2.35 2.35
C ALA A 15 -11.42 1.29 1.67
N VAL A 16 -12.08 0.45 2.46
CA VAL A 16 -13.00 -0.58 1.95
C VAL A 16 -14.17 -0.02 1.15
N ARG A 17 -14.71 1.15 1.53
CA ARG A 17 -15.84 1.77 0.80
C ARG A 17 -15.48 2.17 -0.62
N PHE A 18 -14.21 2.37 -0.91
CA PHE A 18 -13.72 2.72 -2.24
C PHE A 18 -13.44 1.51 -3.14
N VAL A 19 -13.50 0.27 -2.62
CA VAL A 19 -13.29 -0.93 -3.44
C VAL A 19 -14.32 -0.98 -4.58
N GLY A 20 -13.83 -1.19 -5.81
CA GLY A 20 -14.62 -1.19 -7.03
C GLY A 20 -14.82 0.21 -7.65
N GLN A 21 -14.31 1.26 -7.01
CA GLN A 21 -14.35 2.62 -7.56
C GLN A 21 -13.06 2.95 -8.32
N SER A 22 -13.12 3.96 -9.19
CA SER A 22 -11.98 4.47 -9.96
C SER A 22 -11.51 5.86 -9.50
N ARG A 23 -12.23 6.47 -8.54
CA ARG A 23 -11.98 7.83 -8.06
C ARG A 23 -12.19 7.90 -6.56
N VAL A 24 -11.44 8.80 -5.93
CA VAL A 24 -11.60 9.12 -4.51
C VAL A 24 -12.01 10.57 -4.36
N GLN A 25 -13.17 10.78 -3.76
CA GLN A 25 -13.70 12.09 -3.40
C GLN A 25 -14.06 12.12 -1.92
N ILE A 26 -13.52 13.09 -1.19
CA ILE A 26 -13.77 13.29 0.24
C ILE A 26 -13.98 14.78 0.49
N GLY A 27 -15.11 15.13 1.11
CA GLY A 27 -15.42 16.53 1.44
C GLY A 27 -15.41 17.48 0.24
N GLY A 28 -15.85 17.01 -0.93
CA GLY A 28 -15.86 17.79 -2.17
C GLY A 28 -14.51 17.85 -2.92
N ARG A 29 -13.41 17.43 -2.29
CA ARG A 29 -12.08 17.36 -2.93
C ARG A 29 -11.89 16.06 -3.68
N ASN A 30 -11.45 16.15 -4.93
CA ASN A 30 -11.00 15.00 -5.73
C ASN A 30 -9.51 14.72 -5.48
N TYR A 31 -9.16 13.45 -5.45
CA TYR A 31 -7.78 12.98 -5.37
C TYR A 31 -7.37 12.32 -6.68
N ASN A 32 -6.06 12.36 -6.98
CA ASN A 32 -5.51 11.72 -8.16
C ASN A 32 -5.88 10.22 -8.19
N PRO A 33 -6.23 9.66 -9.35
CA PRO A 33 -6.62 8.26 -9.49
C PRO A 33 -5.38 7.33 -9.51
N ASP A 34 -4.52 7.46 -8.50
CA ASP A 34 -3.33 6.64 -8.29
C ASP A 34 -3.26 6.13 -6.84
N CYS A 35 -2.29 5.26 -6.54
CA CYS A 35 -2.14 4.69 -5.20
C CYS A 35 -1.92 5.73 -4.10
N SER A 36 -1.15 6.80 -4.39
CA SER A 36 -0.88 7.88 -3.44
C SER A 36 -2.13 8.75 -3.20
N GLY A 37 -2.87 9.10 -4.25
CA GLY A 37 -4.10 9.88 -4.17
C GLY A 37 -5.20 9.12 -3.43
N PHE A 38 -5.31 7.82 -3.66
CA PHE A 38 -6.20 6.94 -2.88
C PHE A 38 -5.90 7.01 -1.38
N VAL A 39 -4.65 6.76 -0.99
CA VAL A 39 -4.24 6.77 0.43
C VAL A 39 -4.47 8.15 1.05
N ARG A 40 -4.10 9.23 0.35
CA ARG A 40 -4.34 10.61 0.82
C ARG A 40 -5.82 10.89 1.05
N GLY A 41 -6.70 10.44 0.15
CA GLY A 41 -8.14 10.61 0.33
C GLY A 41 -8.67 9.84 1.54
N VAL A 42 -8.24 8.59 1.73
CA VAL A 42 -8.61 7.80 2.92
C VAL A 42 -8.20 8.53 4.21
N TYR A 43 -6.97 9.03 4.30
CA TYR A 43 -6.47 9.73 5.49
C TYR A 43 -7.12 11.11 5.71
N ALA A 44 -7.46 11.81 4.64
CA ALA A 44 -8.19 13.06 4.72
C ALA A 44 -9.59 12.90 5.33
N SER A 45 -10.21 11.71 5.23
CA SER A 45 -11.47 11.41 5.94
C SER A 45 -11.36 11.53 7.47
N GLN A 46 -10.13 11.47 8.00
CA GLN A 46 -9.79 11.66 9.41
C GLN A 46 -8.97 12.94 9.63
N ARG A 47 -9.08 13.91 8.70
CA ARG A 47 -8.41 15.21 8.72
C ARG A 47 -6.88 15.12 8.80
N VAL A 48 -6.29 14.06 8.25
CA VAL A 48 -4.83 13.93 8.11
C VAL A 48 -4.45 14.26 6.67
N ASP A 49 -3.58 15.25 6.48
CA ASP A 49 -2.95 15.50 5.19
C ASP A 49 -1.54 14.91 5.18
N LEU A 50 -1.38 13.77 4.51
CA LEU A 50 -0.10 13.06 4.43
C LEU A 50 1.00 13.82 3.68
N TYR A 51 0.67 14.95 3.05
CA TYR A 51 1.66 15.83 2.41
C TYR A 51 1.94 17.10 3.22
N SER A 52 1.27 17.32 4.37
CA SER A 52 1.49 18.53 5.17
C SER A 52 2.94 18.63 5.63
N GLY A 53 3.52 19.83 5.57
CA GLY A 53 4.91 20.08 5.99
C GLY A 53 5.96 19.69 4.96
N LEU A 54 5.58 19.02 3.87
CA LEU A 54 6.49 18.67 2.78
C LEU A 54 6.47 19.76 1.71
N GLY A 55 7.64 20.19 1.25
CA GLY A 55 7.80 21.14 0.14
C GLY A 55 7.27 20.63 -1.21
N GLU A 56 7.41 21.44 -2.25
CA GLU A 56 7.14 21.02 -3.63
C GLU A 56 8.12 19.92 -4.07
N LEU A 57 7.68 19.06 -4.99
CA LEU A 57 8.48 17.94 -5.47
C LEU A 57 9.40 18.39 -6.61
N ASP A 58 10.71 18.16 -6.45
CA ASP A 58 11.62 17.99 -7.58
C ASP A 58 11.81 16.49 -7.85
N GLY A 59 11.05 15.93 -8.79
CA GLY A 59 11.32 14.59 -9.37
C GLY A 59 10.97 13.35 -8.54
N GLY A 60 10.39 13.46 -7.33
CA GLY A 60 10.02 12.32 -6.48
C GLY A 60 8.61 11.76 -6.72
N ASN A 61 8.36 10.50 -6.35
CA ASN A 61 7.03 9.89 -6.44
C ASN A 61 6.16 10.18 -5.18
N GLY A 62 4.84 10.12 -5.33
CA GLY A 62 3.91 10.42 -4.24
C GLY A 62 3.98 9.47 -3.05
N VAL A 63 4.41 8.23 -3.27
CA VAL A 63 4.57 7.22 -2.21
C VAL A 63 5.73 7.56 -1.29
N GLY A 64 6.86 8.01 -1.85
CA GLY A 64 8.02 8.49 -1.10
C GLY A 64 7.67 9.63 -0.15
N ARG A 65 6.80 10.57 -0.59
CA ARG A 65 6.30 11.65 0.29
C ARG A 65 5.53 11.12 1.49
N ILE A 66 4.59 10.20 1.26
CA ILE A 66 3.82 9.60 2.35
C ILE A 66 4.77 8.86 3.29
N TYR A 67 5.76 8.14 2.77
CA TYR A 67 6.75 7.45 3.57
C TYR A 67 7.53 8.42 4.47
N THR A 68 8.05 9.52 3.91
CA THR A 68 8.74 10.58 4.68
C THR A 68 7.84 11.15 5.78
N HIS A 69 6.59 11.48 5.47
CA HIS A 69 5.64 11.97 6.46
C HIS A 69 5.41 10.95 7.60
N VAL A 70 5.37 9.66 7.29
CA VAL A 70 5.25 8.61 8.32
C VAL A 70 6.53 8.47 9.15
N VAL A 71 7.70 8.68 8.57
CA VAL A 71 8.96 8.73 9.32
C VAL A 71 8.95 9.89 10.32
N GLU A 72 8.46 11.07 9.91
CA GLU A 72 8.44 12.27 10.75
C GLU A 72 7.35 12.24 11.84
N HIS A 73 6.17 11.69 11.52
CA HIS A 73 4.98 11.79 12.37
C HIS A 73 4.45 10.43 12.84
N GLY A 74 5.23 9.37 12.66
CA GLY A 74 4.78 8.02 12.90
C GLY A 74 5.91 7.07 13.20
N ARG A 75 5.76 5.84 12.71
CA ARG A 75 6.80 4.82 12.73
C ARG A 75 6.73 3.97 11.48
N ILE A 76 7.91 3.60 11.01
CA ILE A 76 8.09 2.53 10.02
C ILE A 76 8.44 1.24 10.77
N HIS A 77 7.85 0.11 10.37
CA HIS A 77 8.15 -1.20 10.96
C HIS A 77 7.94 -2.33 9.95
N TYR A 78 8.47 -3.51 10.27
CA TYR A 78 8.49 -4.68 9.37
C TYR A 78 7.64 -5.84 9.89
N GLY A 79 6.67 -5.53 10.75
CA GLY A 79 5.79 -6.51 11.41
C GLY A 79 6.41 -7.12 12.68
N PRO A 80 5.91 -8.29 13.15
CA PRO A 80 4.79 -9.04 12.57
C PRO A 80 3.43 -8.42 12.86
N THR A 81 3.35 -7.50 13.84
CA THR A 81 2.10 -6.84 14.21
C THR A 81 1.84 -5.64 13.31
N VAL A 82 0.72 -5.65 12.60
CA VAL A 82 0.16 -4.54 11.81
C VAL A 82 -1.34 -4.45 12.07
N HIS A 83 -1.91 -3.25 12.00
CA HIS A 83 -3.30 -2.99 12.35
C HIS A 83 -4.11 -2.49 11.16
N PRO A 84 -5.44 -2.68 11.17
CA PRO A 84 -6.35 -1.98 10.26
C PRO A 84 -6.07 -0.48 10.24
N GLY A 85 -5.96 0.09 9.05
CA GLY A 85 -5.69 1.50 8.84
C GLY A 85 -4.22 1.88 8.82
N ASP A 86 -3.30 0.95 9.10
CA ASP A 86 -1.87 1.16 8.83
C ASP A 86 -1.60 1.17 7.31
N LEU A 87 -0.46 1.72 6.92
CA LEU A 87 0.01 1.74 5.55
C LEU A 87 0.90 0.52 5.27
N VAL A 88 0.86 0.03 4.03
CA VAL A 88 1.80 -0.96 3.51
C VAL A 88 2.47 -0.38 2.27
N PHE A 89 3.80 -0.44 2.22
CA PHE A 89 4.63 0.10 1.14
C PHE A 89 5.29 -1.03 0.37
N PHE A 90 5.55 -0.80 -0.92
CA PHE A 90 6.19 -1.77 -1.80
C PHE A 90 7.26 -1.13 -2.69
N HIS A 91 8.32 -1.87 -2.96
CA HIS A 91 9.36 -1.55 -3.94
C HIS A 91 9.04 -2.18 -5.30
N ASN A 92 9.66 -1.68 -6.37
CA ASN A 92 9.79 -2.38 -7.66
C ASN A 92 8.49 -2.88 -8.35
N THR A 93 7.33 -2.32 -7.99
CA THR A 93 6.03 -2.70 -8.56
C THR A 93 5.85 -2.25 -10.02
N TRP A 94 6.62 -1.25 -10.44
CA TRP A 94 6.81 -0.81 -11.81
C TRP A 94 8.17 -0.11 -11.92
N ASP A 95 8.66 -0.01 -13.15
CA ASP A 95 9.93 0.64 -13.50
C ASP A 95 9.73 2.17 -13.54
N PHE A 96 10.08 2.85 -12.45
CA PHE A 96 9.83 4.27 -12.24
C PHE A 96 10.86 5.14 -12.96
N ASN A 97 12.14 4.74 -12.93
CA ASN A 97 13.23 5.50 -13.53
C ASN A 97 13.46 5.16 -15.03
N GLY A 98 12.88 4.06 -15.54
CA GLY A 98 12.94 3.65 -16.94
C GLY A 98 14.21 2.90 -17.34
N ASP A 99 15.02 2.42 -16.39
CA ASP A 99 16.28 1.70 -16.66
C ASP A 99 16.11 0.18 -16.83
N GLY A 100 14.90 -0.32 -16.58
CA GLY A 100 14.55 -1.74 -16.70
C GLY A 100 15.05 -2.63 -15.55
N LEU A 101 15.64 -2.07 -14.50
CA LEU A 101 16.15 -2.78 -13.34
C LEU A 101 15.15 -2.77 -12.17
N PRO A 102 15.19 -3.76 -11.26
CA PRO A 102 14.36 -3.77 -10.06
C PRO A 102 15.01 -2.94 -8.93
N ASN A 103 15.25 -1.64 -9.18
CA ASN A 103 15.96 -0.73 -8.26
C ASN A 103 15.15 0.53 -7.90
N ASP A 104 13.83 0.49 -8.05
CA ASP A 104 12.94 1.60 -7.75
C ASP A 104 12.31 1.45 -6.35
N PRO A 105 12.76 2.24 -5.37
CA PRO A 105 12.18 2.18 -4.04
C PRO A 105 10.78 2.81 -4.00
N LEU A 106 9.91 2.30 -3.11
CA LEU A 106 8.65 2.96 -2.73
C LEU A 106 7.79 3.30 -3.95
N THR A 107 7.49 2.31 -4.79
CA THR A 107 6.73 2.51 -6.04
C THR A 107 5.23 2.29 -5.88
N HIS A 108 4.79 1.72 -4.75
CA HIS A 108 3.39 1.48 -4.47
C HIS A 108 3.07 1.49 -2.97
N ILE A 109 1.81 1.74 -2.64
CA ILE A 109 1.30 1.86 -1.28
C ILE A 109 -0.14 1.38 -1.20
N GLY A 110 -0.57 0.88 -0.04
CA GLY A 110 -1.98 0.58 0.26
C GLY A 110 -2.34 0.83 1.72
N VAL A 111 -3.62 0.70 2.04
CA VAL A 111 -4.16 0.78 3.42
C VAL A 111 -4.56 -0.61 3.88
N VAL A 112 -4.03 -1.04 5.02
CA VAL A 112 -4.34 -2.33 5.64
C VAL A 112 -5.81 -2.37 6.05
N GLU A 113 -6.54 -3.36 5.55
CA GLU A 113 -7.93 -3.63 5.96
C GLU A 113 -7.95 -4.48 7.22
N LYS A 114 -7.25 -5.61 7.21
CA LYS A 114 -7.18 -6.57 8.33
C LYS A 114 -6.03 -7.56 8.15
N VAL A 115 -5.75 -8.33 9.20
CA VAL A 115 -4.83 -9.48 9.17
C VAL A 115 -5.63 -10.75 9.48
N GLU A 116 -5.51 -11.76 8.63
CA GLU A 116 -6.14 -13.07 8.80
C GLU A 116 -5.37 -13.94 9.81
N PRO A 117 -6.01 -14.97 10.39
CA PRO A 117 -5.37 -15.84 11.39
C PRO A 117 -4.06 -16.50 10.92
N ASP A 118 -3.93 -16.77 9.62
CA ASP A 118 -2.72 -17.36 9.03
C ASP A 118 -1.58 -16.34 8.79
N GLY A 119 -1.81 -15.07 9.11
CA GLY A 119 -0.86 -13.97 8.92
C GLY A 119 -1.01 -13.25 7.58
N THR A 120 -1.98 -13.62 6.74
CA THR A 120 -2.24 -12.91 5.49
C THR A 120 -2.80 -11.52 5.77
N VAL A 121 -2.09 -10.49 5.31
CA VAL A 121 -2.53 -9.10 5.37
C VAL A 121 -3.40 -8.81 4.16
N LEU A 122 -4.64 -8.39 4.42
CA LEU A 122 -5.52 -7.83 3.40
C LEU A 122 -5.36 -6.31 3.43
N PHE A 123 -5.16 -5.73 2.25
CA PHE A 123 -5.04 -4.30 2.09
C PHE A 123 -5.79 -3.83 0.83
N VAL A 124 -6.15 -2.56 0.82
CA VAL A 124 -6.79 -1.91 -0.32
C VAL A 124 -5.78 -0.98 -0.97
N SER A 125 -5.71 -0.99 -2.30
CA SER A 125 -4.91 -0.02 -3.04
C SER A 125 -5.53 0.30 -4.41
N SER A 126 -5.05 1.37 -5.03
CA SER A 126 -5.38 1.78 -6.40
C SER A 126 -4.25 1.41 -7.35
N LEU A 127 -4.55 0.55 -8.33
CA LEU A 127 -3.72 0.30 -9.51
C LEU A 127 -4.45 0.80 -10.76
N SER A 128 -3.87 0.61 -11.95
CA SER A 128 -4.45 1.04 -13.24
C SER A 128 -5.86 0.50 -13.52
N ARG A 129 -6.23 -0.63 -12.90
CA ARG A 129 -7.57 -1.26 -12.99
C ARG A 129 -8.60 -0.69 -12.00
N GLY A 130 -8.20 0.21 -11.10
CA GLY A 130 -9.05 0.80 -10.08
C GLY A 130 -8.64 0.39 -8.65
N ILE A 131 -9.53 0.66 -7.72
CA ILE A 131 -9.33 0.42 -6.28
C ILE A 131 -9.81 -0.98 -5.92
N GLU A 132 -8.90 -1.84 -5.50
CA GLU A 132 -9.16 -3.27 -5.25
C GLU A 132 -8.55 -3.74 -3.93
N ARG A 133 -8.97 -4.94 -3.50
CA ARG A 133 -8.37 -5.66 -2.38
C ARG A 133 -7.24 -6.56 -2.86
N TYR A 134 -6.18 -6.60 -2.08
CA TYR A 134 -4.99 -7.40 -2.32
C TYR A 134 -4.60 -8.14 -1.03
N ARG A 135 -3.87 -9.23 -1.22
CA ARG A 135 -3.36 -10.10 -0.16
C ARG A 135 -1.84 -10.12 -0.19
N MET A 136 -1.25 -10.18 1.01
CA MET A 136 0.17 -10.35 1.20
C MET A 136 0.42 -11.25 2.41
N ASN A 137 1.25 -12.28 2.27
CA ASN A 137 1.67 -13.13 3.36
C ASN A 137 3.20 -13.17 3.43
N LEU A 138 3.76 -12.52 4.47
CA LEU A 138 5.21 -12.40 4.65
C LEU A 138 5.87 -13.69 5.17
N ARG A 139 5.10 -14.68 5.64
CA ARG A 139 5.64 -16.00 5.99
C ARG A 139 5.93 -16.85 4.77
N TYR A 140 5.25 -16.56 3.66
CA TYR A 140 5.32 -17.29 2.41
C TYR A 140 5.41 -16.32 1.22
N PRO A 141 6.44 -15.46 1.15
CA PRO A 141 6.46 -14.33 0.23
C PRO A 141 6.45 -14.75 -1.25
N ASP A 142 7.03 -15.91 -1.57
CA ASP A 142 7.14 -16.44 -2.93
C ASP A 142 5.93 -17.28 -3.38
N ILE A 143 4.92 -17.44 -2.51
CA ILE A 143 3.75 -18.28 -2.80
C ILE A 143 2.57 -17.37 -3.19
N HIS A 144 2.13 -17.46 -4.45
CA HIS A 144 0.89 -16.81 -4.88
C HIS A 144 -0.33 -17.46 -4.23
N LYS A 145 -0.44 -18.78 -4.37
CA LYS A 145 -1.59 -19.58 -3.96
C LYS A 145 -1.12 -20.90 -3.38
N THR A 146 -1.75 -21.33 -2.29
CA THR A 146 -1.51 -22.61 -1.62
C THR A 146 -2.10 -23.78 -2.42
N ALA A 147 -1.72 -25.01 -2.06
CA ALA A 147 -2.25 -26.22 -2.69
C ALA A 147 -3.78 -26.38 -2.58
N ASP A 148 -4.38 -25.89 -1.49
CA ASP A 148 -5.84 -25.87 -1.27
C ASP A 148 -6.54 -24.66 -1.93
N GLY A 149 -5.81 -23.84 -2.68
CA GLY A 149 -6.37 -22.78 -3.51
C GLY A 149 -6.52 -21.41 -2.85
N ARG A 150 -6.10 -21.24 -1.58
CA ARG A 150 -6.09 -19.93 -0.90
C ARG A 150 -4.98 -19.04 -1.46
N VAL A 151 -5.29 -17.77 -1.69
CA VAL A 151 -4.31 -16.80 -2.20
C VAL A 151 -3.55 -16.20 -1.03
N PHE A 152 -2.22 -16.33 -1.04
CA PHE A 152 -1.32 -15.71 -0.07
C PHE A 152 -0.82 -14.35 -0.53
N ASN A 153 -0.40 -14.24 -1.79
CA ASN A 153 0.14 -13.00 -2.32
C ASN A 153 -0.47 -12.69 -3.68
N ASP A 154 -1.14 -11.55 -3.80
CA ASP A 154 -1.60 -11.05 -5.08
C ASP A 154 -0.43 -10.45 -5.90
N PHE A 155 -0.60 -10.41 -7.23
CA PHE A 155 0.36 -9.77 -8.13
C PHE A 155 0.23 -8.24 -8.05
N LEU A 156 1.34 -7.57 -7.74
CA LEU A 156 1.43 -6.11 -7.75
C LEU A 156 2.23 -5.56 -8.93
N ARG A 157 3.07 -6.38 -9.55
CA ARG A 157 3.77 -6.05 -10.79
C ARG A 157 3.20 -6.87 -11.94
N ARG A 158 2.97 -6.20 -13.08
CA ARG A 158 2.61 -6.88 -14.32
C ARG A 158 3.87 -7.51 -14.93
N LYS A 159 3.79 -8.80 -15.27
CA LYS A 159 4.85 -9.49 -16.02
C LYS A 159 5.00 -8.89 -17.43
N ARG A 160 6.23 -8.57 -17.82
CA ARG A 160 6.61 -8.06 -19.13
C ARG A 160 7.56 -9.05 -19.83
N PHE A 161 7.57 -9.02 -21.15
CA PHE A 161 8.42 -9.90 -21.97
C PHE A 161 9.91 -9.71 -21.68
N GLY A 162 10.35 -8.48 -21.45
CA GLY A 162 11.74 -8.14 -21.15
C GLY A 162 12.13 -8.22 -19.66
N ASP A 163 11.27 -8.73 -18.78
CA ASP A 163 11.64 -8.87 -17.37
C ASP A 163 12.80 -9.89 -17.25
N GLY A 164 13.86 -9.49 -16.57
CA GLY A 164 15.03 -10.34 -16.33
C GLY A 164 14.72 -11.54 -15.43
N MET A 165 15.60 -12.53 -15.46
CA MET A 165 15.55 -13.68 -14.55
C MET A 165 15.60 -13.18 -13.08
N GLY A 166 14.70 -13.67 -12.23
CA GLY A 166 14.63 -13.26 -10.83
C GLY A 166 13.76 -12.02 -10.55
N THR A 167 13.04 -11.49 -11.54
CA THR A 167 12.09 -10.40 -11.31
C THR A 167 10.97 -10.84 -10.34
N SER A 168 10.75 -10.05 -9.30
CA SER A 168 9.69 -10.27 -8.31
C SER A 168 8.35 -9.71 -8.77
N TYR A 169 7.25 -10.38 -8.43
CA TYR A 169 5.91 -9.99 -8.87
C TYR A 169 4.85 -9.97 -7.77
N LEU A 170 5.08 -10.76 -6.73
CA LEU A 170 4.11 -11.00 -5.66
C LEU A 170 4.23 -9.93 -4.57
N ALA A 171 3.11 -9.59 -3.95
CA ALA A 171 3.07 -8.59 -2.88
C ALA A 171 4.11 -8.85 -1.78
N GLY A 172 4.25 -10.10 -1.34
CA GLY A 172 5.22 -10.50 -0.30
C GLY A 172 6.68 -10.33 -0.72
N GLN A 173 7.01 -10.53 -2.00
CA GLN A 173 8.36 -10.31 -2.53
C GLN A 173 8.71 -8.83 -2.68
N LEU A 174 7.68 -8.00 -2.90
CA LEU A 174 7.82 -6.57 -3.19
C LEU A 174 7.65 -5.71 -1.93
N PHE A 175 7.39 -6.33 -0.77
CA PHE A 175 7.16 -5.64 0.48
C PHE A 175 8.36 -4.76 0.87
N ALA A 176 8.09 -3.49 1.14
CA ALA A 176 9.06 -2.54 1.65
C ALA A 176 8.97 -2.45 3.18
N ALA A 177 7.83 -1.95 3.68
CA ALA A 177 7.59 -1.75 5.10
C ALA A 177 6.11 -1.52 5.38
N PHE A 178 5.75 -1.55 6.66
CA PHE A 178 4.51 -0.97 7.17
C PHE A 178 4.76 0.42 7.76
N GLY A 179 3.71 1.25 7.74
CA GLY A 179 3.71 2.57 8.36
C GLY A 179 2.51 2.76 9.28
N THR A 180 2.76 3.20 10.52
CA THR A 180 1.71 3.62 11.45
C THR A 180 1.93 5.09 11.79
N LEU A 181 0.91 5.94 11.61
CA LEU A 181 0.99 7.31 12.13
C LEU A 181 0.80 7.32 13.64
N SER A 182 1.64 8.10 14.32
CA SER A 182 1.43 8.50 15.70
C SER A 182 0.30 9.52 15.75
N ARG A 183 -0.36 9.65 16.90
CA ARG A 183 -1.59 10.45 17.03
C ARG A 183 -1.41 11.90 16.61
#